data_AF-A0A7X8M8B1-F1
#
_entry.id   AF-A0A7X8M8B1-F1
#
_cell.length_a   1.000
_cell.length_b   1.000
_cell.length_c   1.000
_cell.angle_alpha   90.00
_cell.angle_beta   90.00
_cell.angle_gamma   90.00
#
_symmetry.space_group_name_H-M   'P 1'
#
loop_
_entity.id
_entity.type
_entity.pdbx_description
1 polymer ?
#
loop_
_entity_poly.entity_id
_entity_poly.type
_entity_poly.pdbx_seq_one_letter_code
_entity_poly.pdbx_strand_id
1 'polypeptide(L)'
;AMDLISLLRLAIRAAQVFHHSSSAVPRHRLGVARTYEYLGLYEQANEAYVAADDCSGTEHDQMQMRKAWNLKRLKRYQEAERIWLTLLSASGSFSPAPCLELIKYYEHKSKDYAAALTVIHTARLHAETLMELQPEKDYQPFLHDLRKREARIRQKQAKISSMAKEPL
;
A
#
# COMPACT_ATOMS: atom_id res chain seq x y z
N ALA A 1 -5.67 -12.92 44.19
CA ALA A 1 -5.15 -11.53 44.24
C ALA A 1 -4.01 -11.26 43.22
N MET A 2 -3.19 -12.25 42.83
CA MET A 2 -2.09 -12.08 41.85
C MET A 2 -2.56 -11.64 40.45
N ASP A 3 -3.76 -12.05 40.06
CA ASP A 3 -4.31 -11.82 38.71
C ASP A 3 -4.63 -10.34 38.43
N LEU A 4 -5.25 -9.65 39.40
CA LEU A 4 -5.56 -8.21 39.28
C LEU A 4 -4.30 -7.34 39.19
N ILE A 5 -3.24 -7.69 39.93
CA ILE A 5 -1.97 -6.94 39.90
C ILE A 5 -1.26 -7.15 38.56
N SER A 6 -1.29 -8.36 38.02
CA SER A 6 -0.72 -8.66 36.69
C SER A 6 -1.47 -7.93 35.58
N LEU A 7 -2.81 -7.92 35.64
CA LEU A 7 -3.64 -7.20 34.69
C LEU A 7 -3.42 -5.69 34.76
N LEU A 8 -3.35 -5.11 35.97
CA LEU A 8 -3.06 -3.69 36.16
C LEU A 8 -1.68 -3.31 35.60
N ARG A 9 -0.66 -4.14 35.84
CA ARG A 9 0.69 -3.92 35.28
C ARG A 9 0.69 -3.98 33.76
N LEU A 10 -0.04 -4.92 33.17
CA LEU A 10 -0.18 -5.01 31.72
C LEU A 10 -0.88 -3.78 31.15
N ALA A 11 -1.96 -3.33 31.78
CA ALA A 11 -2.70 -2.13 31.38
C ALA A 11 -1.83 -0.87 31.45
N ILE A 12 -1.05 -0.69 32.52
CA ILE A 12 -0.10 0.43 32.65
C ILE A 12 0.97 0.37 31.56
N ARG A 13 1.55 -0.82 31.30
CA ARG A 13 2.56 -0.97 30.23
C ARG A 13 1.97 -0.70 28.85
N ALA A 14 0.76 -1.16 28.57
CA ALA A 14 0.06 -0.85 27.32
C ALA A 14 -0.15 0.66 27.19
N ALA A 15 -0.72 1.32 28.22
CA ALA A 15 -0.94 2.76 28.21
C ALA A 15 0.36 3.55 27.98
N GLN A 16 1.46 3.15 28.62
CA GLN A 16 2.77 3.77 28.40
C GLN A 16 3.25 3.63 26.95
N VAL A 17 3.05 2.46 26.32
CA VAL A 17 3.41 2.22 24.91
C VAL A 17 2.55 3.07 23.96
N PHE A 18 1.26 3.26 24.26
CA PHE A 18 0.40 4.16 23.49
C PHE A 18 0.79 5.63 23.65
N HIS A 19 1.17 6.06 24.87
CA HIS A 19 1.59 7.45 25.14
C HIS A 19 2.95 7.80 24.52
N HIS A 20 3.86 6.83 24.40
CA HIS A 20 5.20 7.04 23.85
C HIS A 20 5.38 6.33 22.50
N SER A 21 4.31 6.23 21.70
CA SER A 21 4.32 5.47 20.44
C SER A 21 5.45 5.90 19.49
N SER A 22 5.85 7.17 19.54
CA SER A 22 6.94 7.74 18.75
C SER A 22 8.35 7.34 19.20
N SER A 23 8.53 6.86 20.44
CA SER A 23 9.83 6.43 21.01
C SER A 23 9.90 4.93 21.30
N ALA A 24 8.83 4.18 20.99
CA ALA A 24 8.77 2.75 21.25
C ALA A 24 9.60 1.93 20.23
N VAL A 25 10.05 0.74 20.64
CA VAL A 25 10.71 -0.27 19.79
C VAL A 25 9.80 -0.61 18.58
N PRO A 26 10.34 -0.85 17.37
CA PRO A 26 9.53 -1.03 16.15
C PRO A 26 8.37 -2.03 16.26
N ARG A 27 8.58 -3.16 16.95
CA ARG A 27 7.55 -4.18 17.17
C ARG A 27 6.36 -3.66 17.97
N HIS A 28 6.60 -2.78 18.94
CA HIS A 28 5.54 -2.15 19.73
C HIS A 28 4.75 -1.14 18.89
N ARG A 29 5.43 -0.40 18.00
CA ARG A 29 4.77 0.54 17.07
C ARG A 29 3.79 -0.16 16.13
N LEU A 30 4.17 -1.32 15.59
CA LEU A 30 3.28 -2.11 14.73
C LEU A 30 2.00 -2.54 15.46
N GLY A 31 2.11 -2.97 16.72
CA GLY A 31 0.96 -3.34 17.55
C GLY A 31 0.04 -2.14 17.86
N VAL A 32 0.63 -0.99 18.18
CA VAL A 32 -0.11 0.28 18.40
C VAL A 32 -0.83 0.71 17.13
N ALA A 33 -0.14 0.76 15.99
CA ALA A 33 -0.73 1.16 14.71
C ALA A 33 -1.89 0.24 14.31
N ARG A 34 -1.71 -1.08 14.47
CA ARG A 34 -2.78 -2.08 14.26
C ARG A 34 -4.00 -1.83 15.14
N THR A 35 -3.78 -1.44 16.39
CA THR A 35 -4.88 -1.15 17.32
C THR A 35 -5.61 0.12 16.90
N TYR A 36 -4.88 1.18 16.51
CA TYR A 36 -5.49 2.39 15.96
C TYR A 36 -6.27 2.11 14.68
N GLU A 37 -5.76 1.29 13.76
CA GLU A 37 -6.49 0.88 12.57
C GLU A 37 -7.78 0.12 12.89
N TYR A 38 -7.73 -0.79 13.86
CA TYR A 38 -8.91 -1.54 14.32
C TYR A 38 -9.98 -0.62 14.90
N LEU A 39 -9.57 0.45 15.59
CA LEU A 39 -10.44 1.48 16.14
C LEU A 39 -10.88 2.54 15.11
N GLY A 40 -10.40 2.48 13.86
CA GLY A 40 -10.68 3.47 12.82
C GLY A 40 -9.94 4.80 12.98
N LEU A 41 -8.95 4.87 13.88
CA LEU A 41 -8.13 6.04 14.18
C LEU A 41 -6.94 6.12 13.21
N TYR A 42 -7.23 6.35 11.93
CA TYR A 42 -6.24 6.22 10.86
C TYR A 42 -5.11 7.27 10.89
N GLU A 43 -5.34 8.47 11.41
CA GLU A 43 -4.28 9.47 11.56
C GLU A 43 -3.26 9.00 12.60
N GLN A 44 -3.72 8.58 13.78
CA GLN A 44 -2.88 8.02 14.83
C GLN A 44 -2.15 6.76 14.38
N ALA A 45 -2.81 5.91 13.56
CA ALA A 45 -2.16 4.77 12.95
C ALA A 45 -1.00 5.18 12.04
N ASN A 46 -1.17 6.23 11.22
CA ASN A 46 -0.11 6.74 10.35
C ASN A 46 1.07 7.35 11.10
N GLU A 47 0.80 8.05 12.21
CA GLU A 47 1.83 8.58 13.10
C GLU A 47 2.62 7.46 13.78
N ALA A 48 1.95 6.38 14.18
CA ALA A 48 2.60 5.21 14.75
C ALA A 48 3.49 4.45 13.73
N TYR A 49 3.25 4.60 12.43
CA TYR A 49 4.11 4.06 11.37
C TYR A 49 5.35 4.91 11.04
N VAL A 50 5.65 5.99 11.78
CA VAL A 50 6.87 6.78 11.55
C VAL A 50 8.12 5.90 11.66
N ALA A 51 9.02 6.10 10.70
CA ALA A 51 10.22 5.30 10.47
C ALA A 51 10.94 5.00 11.79
N ALA A 52 10.96 3.73 12.16
CA ALA A 52 12.08 3.25 12.92
C ALA A 52 13.21 3.10 11.90
N ASP A 53 14.31 3.81 12.09
CA ASP A 53 15.54 3.65 11.31
C ASP A 53 16.05 2.18 11.35
N ASP A 54 15.48 1.35 12.23
CA ASP A 54 15.79 -0.06 12.44
C ASP A 54 14.95 -1.04 11.57
N CYS A 55 13.96 -0.59 10.81
CA CYS A 55 13.15 -1.48 9.96
C CYS A 55 13.64 -1.49 8.52
N SER A 56 14.25 -2.60 8.09
CA SER A 56 14.70 -2.83 6.72
C SER A 56 14.00 -4.04 6.06
N GLY A 57 14.00 -4.07 4.73
CA GLY A 57 13.45 -5.18 3.94
C GLY A 57 11.93 -5.33 4.04
N THR A 58 11.45 -6.57 4.02
CA THR A 58 10.02 -6.90 3.87
C THR A 58 9.12 -6.32 4.97
N GLU A 59 9.62 -6.18 6.20
CA GLU A 59 8.84 -5.58 7.29
C GLU A 59 8.57 -4.10 7.05
N HIS A 60 9.56 -3.38 6.51
CA HIS A 60 9.42 -1.98 6.11
C HIS A 60 8.33 -1.85 5.03
N ASP A 61 8.40 -2.67 3.99
CA ASP A 61 7.44 -2.62 2.87
C ASP A 61 6.01 -2.89 3.33
N GLN A 62 5.82 -3.83 4.27
CA GLN A 62 4.51 -4.10 4.87
C GLN A 62 3.98 -2.91 5.66
N MET A 63 4.83 -2.24 6.45
CA MET A 63 4.43 -1.04 7.20
C MET A 63 4.06 0.10 6.26
N GLN A 64 4.86 0.34 5.22
CA GLN A 64 4.57 1.35 4.20
C GLN A 64 3.26 1.06 3.47
N MET A 65 3.00 -0.20 3.11
CA MET A 65 1.76 -0.57 2.44
C MET A 65 0.53 -0.30 3.31
N ARG A 66 0.60 -0.59 4.61
CA ARG A 66 -0.48 -0.27 5.57
C ARG A 66 -0.69 1.22 5.74
N LYS A 67 0.40 1.98 5.87
CA LYS A 67 0.35 3.44 5.90
C LYS A 67 -0.35 4.01 4.66
N ALA A 68 -0.02 3.51 3.47
CA ALA A 68 -0.69 3.91 2.23
C ALA A 68 -2.20 3.56 2.22
N TRP A 69 -2.61 2.44 2.81
CA TRP A 69 -4.03 2.12 2.97
C TRP A 69 -4.75 3.07 3.92
N ASN A 70 -4.13 3.43 5.04
CA ASN A 70 -4.69 4.40 5.99
C ASN A 70 -4.82 5.78 5.35
N LEU A 71 -3.81 6.24 4.62
CA LEU A 71 -3.89 7.47 3.83
C LEU A 71 -5.04 7.43 2.80
N LYS A 72 -5.24 6.29 2.13
CA LYS A 72 -6.39 6.09 1.23
C LYS A 72 -7.73 6.20 1.97
N ARG A 73 -7.85 5.67 3.20
CA ARG A 73 -9.06 5.80 4.05
C ARG A 73 -9.31 7.26 4.44
N LEU A 74 -8.25 8.01 4.68
CA LEU A 74 -8.26 9.45 4.96
C LEU A 74 -8.45 10.34 3.71
N LYS A 75 -8.65 9.73 2.52
CA LYS A 75 -8.74 10.43 1.22
C LYS A 75 -7.48 11.22 0.83
N ARG A 76 -6.34 10.96 1.47
CA ARG A 76 -5.02 11.55 1.19
C ARG A 76 -4.33 10.77 0.07
N TYR A 77 -4.96 10.75 -1.11
CA TYR A 77 -4.58 9.83 -2.19
C TYR A 77 -3.19 10.13 -2.78
N GLN A 78 -2.81 11.40 -2.92
CA GLN A 78 -1.49 11.78 -3.44
C GLN A 78 -0.35 11.32 -2.52
N GLU A 79 -0.59 11.26 -1.21
CA GLU A 79 0.42 10.78 -0.27
C GLU A 79 0.54 9.26 -0.33
N ALA A 80 -0.59 8.55 -0.47
CA ALA A 80 -0.59 7.10 -0.69
C ALA A 80 0.11 6.72 -2.00
N GLU A 81 -0.11 7.49 -3.07
CA GLU A 81 0.56 7.34 -4.36
C GLU A 81 2.08 7.37 -4.24
N ARG A 82 2.63 8.37 -3.54
CA ARG A 82 4.08 8.47 -3.33
C ARG A 82 4.64 7.21 -2.67
N ILE A 83 3.96 6.69 -1.65
CA ILE A 83 4.39 5.46 -0.97
C ILE A 83 4.35 4.28 -1.93
N TRP A 84 3.28 4.09 -2.72
CA TRP A 84 3.22 3.00 -3.67
C TRP A 84 4.29 3.09 -4.76
N LEU A 85 4.62 4.29 -5.22
CA LEU A 85 5.72 4.52 -6.16
C LEU A 85 7.07 4.14 -5.54
N THR A 86 7.33 4.56 -4.29
CA THR A 86 8.55 4.17 -3.57
C THR A 86 8.66 2.65 -3.43
N LEU A 87 7.56 1.96 -3.08
CA LEU A 87 7.52 0.51 -2.98
C LEU A 87 7.75 -0.19 -4.33
N LEU A 88 7.33 0.42 -5.44
CA LEU A 88 7.57 -0.12 -6.78
C LEU A 88 9.04 0.02 -7.21
N SER A 89 9.70 1.09 -6.78
CA SER A 89 11.11 1.37 -7.08
C SER A 89 12.11 0.71 -6.11
N ALA A 90 11.64 0.19 -4.98
CA ALA A 90 12.49 -0.45 -3.99
C ALA A 90 13.18 -1.70 -4.55
N SER A 91 14.48 -1.83 -4.30
CA SER A 91 15.31 -2.99 -4.69
C SER A 91 15.00 -4.18 -3.77
N GLY A 92 13.83 -4.79 -3.95
CA GLY A 92 13.34 -5.87 -3.10
C GLY A 92 12.54 -6.92 -3.87
N SER A 93 11.87 -7.80 -3.14
CA SER A 93 10.96 -8.77 -3.76
C SER A 93 9.79 -8.03 -4.40
N PHE A 94 9.52 -8.32 -5.66
CA PHE A 94 8.33 -7.82 -6.34
C PHE A 94 7.05 -8.15 -5.55
N SER A 95 6.22 -7.13 -5.35
CA SER A 95 4.91 -7.26 -4.75
C SER A 95 3.85 -6.75 -5.73
N PRO A 96 2.85 -7.56 -6.10
CA PRO A 96 1.75 -7.11 -6.96
C PRO A 96 0.88 -6.00 -6.34
N ALA A 97 0.84 -5.90 -5.00
CA ALA A 97 -0.17 -5.10 -4.32
C ALA A 97 -0.02 -3.57 -4.54
N PRO A 98 1.18 -2.95 -4.45
CA PRO A 98 1.36 -1.53 -4.80
C PRO A 98 0.98 -1.21 -6.24
N CYS A 99 1.32 -2.08 -7.20
CA CYS A 99 0.96 -1.92 -8.61
C CYS A 99 -0.56 -1.82 -8.78
N LEU A 100 -1.31 -2.73 -8.16
CA LEU A 100 -2.78 -2.76 -8.26
C LEU A 100 -3.43 -1.52 -7.65
N GLU A 101 -2.89 -0.99 -6.55
CA GLU A 101 -3.41 0.23 -5.94
C GLU A 101 -3.09 1.48 -6.78
N LEU A 102 -1.90 1.58 -7.37
CA LEU A 102 -1.56 2.65 -8.33
C LEU A 102 -2.48 2.63 -9.54
N ILE A 103 -2.72 1.46 -10.14
CA ILE A 103 -3.64 1.32 -11.29
C ILE A 103 -5.04 1.82 -10.90
N LYS A 104 -5.56 1.42 -9.74
CA LYS A 104 -6.87 1.87 -9.25
C LYS A 104 -6.90 3.37 -9.01
N TYR A 105 -5.84 3.94 -8.43
CA TYR A 105 -5.72 5.37 -8.19
C TYR A 105 -5.76 6.15 -9.51
N TYR A 106 -4.91 5.78 -10.46
CA TYR A 106 -4.86 6.44 -11.75
C TYR A 106 -6.16 6.27 -12.55
N GLU A 107 -6.76 5.07 -12.56
CA GLU A 107 -8.02 4.83 -13.27
C GLU A 107 -9.24 5.54 -12.65
N HIS A 108 -9.35 5.52 -11.32
CA HIS A 108 -10.59 5.94 -10.65
C HIS A 108 -10.52 7.33 -10.05
N LYS A 109 -9.37 7.74 -9.51
CA LYS A 109 -9.19 9.00 -8.79
C LYS A 109 -8.65 10.09 -9.68
N SER A 110 -7.47 9.93 -10.28
CA SER A 110 -6.88 10.98 -11.14
C SER A 110 -7.44 10.98 -12.57
N LYS A 111 -8.04 9.86 -13.01
CA LYS A 111 -8.45 9.63 -14.42
C LYS A 111 -7.28 9.69 -15.41
N ASP A 112 -6.06 9.51 -14.92
CA ASP A 112 -4.87 9.42 -15.75
C ASP A 112 -4.71 8.00 -16.30
N TYR A 113 -5.39 7.74 -17.41
CA TYR A 113 -5.32 6.43 -18.05
C TYR A 113 -3.94 6.12 -18.64
N ALA A 114 -3.16 7.13 -19.02
CA ALA A 114 -1.81 6.92 -19.53
C ALA A 114 -0.90 6.40 -18.40
N ALA A 115 -0.92 7.05 -17.23
CA ALA A 115 -0.16 6.59 -16.06
C ALA A 115 -0.60 5.19 -15.62
N ALA A 116 -1.90 4.88 -15.62
CA ALA A 116 -2.40 3.55 -15.29
C ALA A 116 -1.84 2.47 -16.24
N LEU A 117 -1.79 2.76 -17.55
CA LEU A 117 -1.23 1.84 -18.56
C LEU A 117 0.28 1.65 -18.41
N THR A 118 1.02 2.72 -18.08
CA THR A 118 2.45 2.63 -17.77
C THR A 118 2.71 1.69 -16.60
N VAL A 119 1.95 1.83 -15.51
CA VAL A 119 2.08 0.93 -14.34
C VAL A 119 1.75 -0.52 -14.70
N ILE A 120 0.68 -0.75 -15.49
CA ILE A 120 0.34 -2.10 -15.97
C ILE A 120 1.51 -2.70 -16.76
N HIS A 121 2.09 -1.93 -17.69
CA HIS A 121 3.19 -2.39 -18.52
C HIS A 121 4.42 -2.77 -17.68
N THR A 122 4.84 -1.88 -16.76
CA THR A 122 5.97 -2.14 -15.87
C THR A 122 5.73 -3.36 -14.97
N ALA A 123 4.53 -3.48 -14.38
CA ALA A 123 4.19 -4.60 -13.52
C ALA A 123 4.14 -5.93 -14.28
N ARG A 124 3.66 -5.91 -15.53
CA ARG A 124 3.62 -7.09 -16.40
C ARG A 124 5.04 -7.56 -16.73
N LEU A 125 5.90 -6.65 -17.20
CA LEU A 125 7.29 -6.96 -17.54
C LEU A 125 8.03 -7.57 -16.33
N HIS A 126 7.90 -6.96 -15.15
CA HIS A 126 8.54 -7.47 -13.94
C HIS A 126 8.04 -8.87 -13.57
N ALA A 127 6.72 -9.09 -13.61
CA ALA A 127 6.14 -10.40 -13.31
C ALA A 127 6.57 -11.48 -14.33
N GLU A 128 6.61 -11.16 -15.63
CA GLU A 128 7.09 -12.05 -16.69
C GLU A 128 8.56 -12.41 -16.48
N THR A 129 9.43 -11.43 -16.24
CA THR A 129 10.85 -11.65 -15.93
C THR A 129 11.04 -12.54 -14.70
N LEU A 130 10.24 -12.34 -13.65
CA LEU A 130 10.32 -13.19 -12.47
C LEU A 130 9.82 -14.61 -12.70
N MET A 131 8.80 -14.81 -13.54
CA MET A 131 8.38 -16.17 -13.92
C MET A 131 9.47 -16.92 -14.70
N GLU A 132 10.25 -16.22 -15.52
CA GLU A 132 11.40 -16.81 -16.22
C GLU A 132 12.55 -17.17 -15.27
N LEU A 133 12.83 -16.31 -14.29
CA LEU A 133 13.92 -16.51 -13.32
C LEU A 133 13.55 -17.43 -12.15
N GLN A 134 12.27 -17.51 -11.80
CA GLN A 134 11.73 -18.22 -10.63
C GLN A 134 10.45 -18.98 -11.03
N PRO A 135 10.56 -20.10 -11.77
CA PRO A 135 9.41 -20.84 -12.32
C PRO A 135 8.43 -21.35 -11.26
N GLU A 136 8.87 -21.49 -10.01
CA GLU A 136 8.04 -21.89 -8.87
C GLU A 136 7.03 -20.81 -8.46
N LYS A 137 7.25 -19.55 -8.84
CA LYS A 137 6.33 -18.45 -8.56
C LYS A 137 5.32 -18.28 -9.69
N ASP A 138 4.06 -18.63 -9.39
CA ASP A 138 2.97 -18.42 -10.34
C ASP A 138 2.41 -16.99 -10.27
N TYR A 139 2.73 -16.19 -11.29
CA TYR A 139 2.13 -14.87 -11.51
C TYR A 139 1.01 -14.88 -12.57
N GLN A 140 0.61 -16.02 -13.14
CA GLN A 140 -0.44 -16.07 -14.17
C GLN A 140 -1.77 -15.46 -13.72
N PRO A 141 -2.27 -15.68 -12.48
CA PRO A 141 -3.50 -15.04 -12.02
C PRO A 141 -3.38 -13.51 -12.02
N PHE A 142 -2.22 -12.98 -11.61
CA PHE A 142 -1.95 -11.55 -11.60
C PHE A 142 -1.86 -10.97 -13.03
N LEU A 143 -1.12 -11.63 -13.93
CA LEU A 143 -1.01 -11.24 -15.34
C LEU A 143 -2.38 -11.25 -16.04
N HIS A 144 -3.24 -12.21 -15.72
CA HIS A 144 -4.60 -12.28 -16.25
C HIS A 144 -5.47 -11.11 -15.77
N ASP A 145 -5.39 -10.74 -14.49
CA ASP A 145 -6.09 -9.55 -13.97
C ASP A 145 -5.59 -8.27 -14.65
N LEU A 146 -4.26 -8.14 -14.85
CA LEU A 146 -3.67 -6.99 -15.55
C LEU A 146 -4.20 -6.87 -16.99
N ARG A 147 -4.26 -7.97 -17.76
CA ARG A 147 -4.82 -7.96 -19.13
C ARG A 147 -6.26 -7.45 -19.17
N LYS A 148 -7.11 -7.91 -18.23
CA LYS A 148 -8.51 -7.46 -18.13
C LYS A 148 -8.61 -5.97 -17.81
N ARG A 149 -7.78 -5.48 -16.88
CA ARG A 149 -7.73 -4.05 -16.53
C ARG A 149 -7.24 -3.20 -17.69
N GLU A 150 -6.20 -3.65 -18.39
CA GLU A 150 -5.64 -2.95 -19.55
C GLU A 150 -6.71 -2.73 -20.62
N ALA A 151 -7.43 -3.78 -21.01
CA ALA A 151 -8.51 -3.69 -21.99
C ALA A 151 -9.58 -2.67 -21.57
N ARG A 152 -10.02 -2.71 -20.31
CA ARG A 152 -11.00 -1.76 -19.76
C ARG A 152 -10.47 -0.32 -19.79
N ILE A 153 -9.22 -0.09 -19.40
CA ILE A 153 -8.63 1.25 -19.36
C ILE A 153 -8.45 1.81 -20.77
N ARG A 154 -8.01 1.00 -21.73
CA ARG A 154 -7.89 1.41 -23.15
C ARG A 154 -9.23 1.83 -23.73
N GLN A 155 -10.31 1.09 -23.44
CA GLN A 155 -11.67 1.46 -23.86
C GLN A 155 -12.09 2.82 -23.29
N LYS A 156 -11.81 3.07 -22.00
CA LYS A 156 -12.10 4.38 -21.37
C LYS A 156 -11.29 5.51 -21.99
N GLN A 157 -10.00 5.29 -22.24
CA GLN A 157 -9.12 6.27 -22.86
C GLN A 157 -9.58 6.63 -24.28
N ALA A 158 -9.91 5.63 -25.10
CA ALA A 158 -10.42 5.84 -26.45
C ALA A 158 -11.71 6.67 -26.45
N LYS A 159 -12.64 6.38 -25.52
CA LYS A 159 -13.90 7.13 -25.38
C LYS A 159 -13.68 8.60 -25.01
N ILE A 160 -12.73 8.89 -24.12
CA ILE A 160 -12.41 10.29 -23.78
C ILE A 160 -11.76 11.00 -24.98
N SER A 161 -10.84 10.33 -25.67
CA SER A 161 -10.17 10.89 -26.85
C SER A 161 -11.14 11.13 -28.02
N SER A 162 -12.19 10.33 -28.18
CA SER A 162 -13.22 10.56 -29.20
C SER A 162 -14.12 11.74 -28.84
N MET A 163 -14.53 11.87 -27.57
CA MET A 163 -15.34 13.01 -27.10
C MET A 163 -14.59 14.35 -27.20
N ALA A 164 -13.26 14.35 -27.07
CA ALA A 164 -12.45 15.56 -27.22
C ALA A 164 -12.28 16.02 -28.68
N LYS A 165 -12.62 15.19 -29.67
CA LYS A 165 -12.44 15.47 -31.11
C LYS A 165 -13.70 15.95 -31.84
N GLU A 166 -14.85 15.98 -31.18
CA GLU A 166 -16.07 16.60 -31.71
C GLU A 166 -16.19 18.03 -31.15
N PRO A 167 -15.74 19.08 -31.86
CA PRO A 167 -16.10 20.44 -31.50
C PRO A 167 -17.54 20.71 -31.93
N LEU A 168 -18.29 21.38 -31.05
CA LEU A 168 -19.56 22.04 -31.37
C LEU A 168 -19.40 23.06 -32.51
#